data_AF-A0A395IRN0-F1
#
_entry.id   AF-A0A395IRN0-F1
#
_cell.length_a   1.000
_cell.length_b   1.000
_cell.length_c   1.000
_cell.angle_alpha   90.00
_cell.angle_beta   90.00
_cell.angle_gamma   90.00
#
_symmetry.space_group_name_H-M   'P 1'
#
loop_
_entity.id
_entity.type
_entity.pdbx_description
1 polymer ?
#
loop_
_entity_poly.entity_id
_entity_poly.type
_entity_poly.pdbx_seq_one_letter_code
_entity_poly.pdbx_strand_id
1 'polypeptide(L)'
;MPAYHPIVTELRDELLREVDDLDTAVRNALKFDIPDMAKYGIKSGKGFLDFADWLVRGWIPTESTNGRDIYYILCIFYFVLAQEPLGVRQTAILPKNINKPLTPLSDWLVRYAKTIGNYMDQPESWNETSLTSYRNSPMFRVFEAEDPSNWKTFNQFFHRKLKEPREIDSPDDDRIVTFPADSTFAGAFSITDDSEQEVPGSSEKITYGELFKDGVWTHSFLNTFDYHRQHAAVSGKVEVIDVIPGAAYLEILVMTDEKAGGHNYLSPRRRISPNIKKQGACWSPHPRRP
;
A
#
# COMPACT_ATOMS: atom_id res chain seq x y z
N MET A 1 -1.20 -3.29 32.66
CA MET A 1 -1.66 -3.06 31.28
C MET A 1 -1.52 -4.38 30.53
N PRO A 2 -2.46 -4.78 29.66
CA PRO A 2 -2.23 -5.96 28.83
C PRO A 2 -0.94 -5.77 28.04
N ALA A 3 -0.14 -6.83 27.92
CA ALA A 3 1.12 -6.79 27.20
C ALA A 3 0.86 -6.65 25.69
N TYR A 4 1.52 -5.70 25.03
CA TYR A 4 1.48 -5.56 23.56
C TYR A 4 2.09 -6.78 22.86
N HIS A 5 1.82 -6.92 21.57
CA HIS A 5 2.49 -7.88 20.70
C HIS A 5 4.00 -7.61 20.72
N PRO A 6 4.86 -8.65 20.64
CA PRO A 6 6.31 -8.44 20.62
C PRO A 6 6.76 -7.38 19.60
N ILE A 7 6.21 -7.41 18.38
CA ILE A 7 6.51 -6.41 17.34
C ILE A 7 6.16 -4.97 17.76
N VAL A 8 5.09 -4.75 18.52
CA VAL A 8 4.68 -3.42 18.99
C VAL A 8 5.46 -3.01 20.22
N THR A 9 5.84 -3.99 21.06
CA THR A 9 6.73 -3.79 22.21
C THR A 9 8.10 -3.33 21.75
N GLU A 10 8.65 -3.93 20.69
CA GLU A 10 9.93 -3.53 20.08
C GLU A 10 9.89 -2.07 19.60
N LEU A 11 8.80 -1.63 18.95
CA LEU A 11 8.65 -0.23 18.57
C LEU A 11 8.76 0.68 19.80
N ARG A 12 8.01 0.36 20.86
CA ARG A 12 7.93 1.16 22.09
C ARG A 12 9.25 1.22 22.85
N ASP A 13 9.92 0.07 23.01
CA ASP A 13 11.02 -0.09 23.96
C ASP A 13 12.40 0.03 23.31
N GLU A 14 12.52 -0.24 22.01
CA GLU A 14 13.82 -0.35 21.33
C GLU A 14 14.02 0.66 20.21
N LEU A 15 12.95 1.13 19.56
CA LEU A 15 13.06 1.97 18.35
C LEU A 15 12.77 3.47 18.57
N LEU A 16 12.18 3.82 19.71
CA LEU A 16 12.08 5.21 20.15
C LEU A 16 13.42 5.64 20.77
N ARG A 17 13.90 6.83 20.39
CA ARG A 17 15.13 7.42 20.95
C ARG A 17 14.81 8.24 22.18
N GLU A 18 13.72 8.99 22.12
CA GLU A 18 13.19 9.78 23.22
C GLU A 18 11.84 9.23 23.66
N VAL A 19 11.52 9.37 24.95
CA VAL A 19 10.28 8.87 25.55
C VAL A 19 9.04 9.46 24.85
N ASP A 20 9.14 10.69 24.35
CA ASP A 20 8.04 11.42 23.73
C ASP A 20 8.07 11.43 22.19
N ASP A 21 8.96 10.65 21.55
CA ASP A 21 9.09 10.62 20.08
C ASP A 21 7.74 10.33 19.40
N LEU A 22 7.04 9.30 19.89
CA LEU A 22 5.78 8.87 19.30
C LEU A 22 4.63 9.83 19.62
N ASP A 23 4.59 10.39 20.83
CA ASP A 23 3.64 11.44 21.18
C ASP A 23 3.86 12.71 20.34
N THR A 24 5.12 13.02 20.01
CA THR A 24 5.47 14.13 19.12
C THR A 24 5.01 13.86 17.69
N ALA A 25 5.24 12.66 17.16
CA ALA A 25 4.76 12.26 15.85
C ALA A 25 3.22 12.32 15.75
N VAL A 26 2.51 11.80 16.76
CA VAL A 26 1.04 11.87 16.82
C VAL A 26 0.55 13.32 16.91
N ARG A 27 1.14 14.16 17.76
CA ARG A 27 0.81 15.60 17.82
C ARG A 27 1.03 16.31 16.49
N ASN A 28 2.08 15.96 15.76
CA ASN A 28 2.34 16.51 14.43
C ASN A 28 1.29 16.07 13.41
N ALA A 29 0.90 14.80 13.43
CA ALA A 29 -0.17 14.29 12.56
C ALA A 29 -1.54 14.95 12.87
N LEU A 30 -1.86 15.17 14.15
CA LEU A 30 -3.13 15.78 14.56
C LEU A 30 -3.29 17.25 14.11
N LYS A 31 -2.20 17.97 13.83
CA LYS A 31 -2.26 19.34 13.28
C LYS A 31 -2.94 19.43 11.91
N PHE A 32 -3.04 18.30 11.20
CA PHE A 32 -3.68 18.24 9.90
C PHE A 32 -5.20 18.04 9.97
N ASP A 33 -5.80 17.95 11.16
CA ASP A 33 -7.26 17.87 11.37
C ASP A 33 -7.94 16.77 10.54
N ILE A 34 -7.40 15.55 10.62
CA ILE A 34 -7.91 14.36 9.93
C ILE A 34 -8.94 13.68 10.85
N PRO A 35 -10.26 13.74 10.56
CA PRO A 35 -11.30 13.29 11.51
C PRO A 35 -11.17 11.84 11.95
N ASP A 36 -10.77 10.97 11.02
CA ASP A 36 -10.65 9.54 11.26
C ASP A 36 -9.54 9.15 12.24
N MET A 37 -8.53 10.01 12.48
CA MET A 37 -7.54 9.73 13.53
C MET A 37 -8.21 9.58 14.90
N ALA A 38 -9.24 10.40 15.18
CA ALA A 38 -10.01 10.30 16.41
C ALA A 38 -10.88 9.04 16.46
N LYS A 39 -11.42 8.59 15.32
CA LYS A 39 -12.21 7.35 15.19
C LYS A 39 -11.41 6.11 15.62
N TYR A 40 -10.11 6.08 15.29
CA TYR A 40 -9.22 4.97 15.67
C TYR A 40 -8.45 5.23 16.98
N GLY A 41 -8.84 6.23 17.77
CA GLY A 41 -8.25 6.48 19.10
C GLY A 41 -6.83 7.06 19.08
N ILE A 42 -6.35 7.57 17.95
CA ILE A 42 -4.99 8.09 17.80
C ILE A 42 -4.92 9.52 18.33
N LYS A 43 -4.80 9.63 19.66
CA LYS A 43 -4.75 10.91 20.39
C LYS A 43 -3.43 11.13 21.15
N SER A 44 -2.61 10.09 21.24
CA SER A 44 -1.31 10.07 21.92
C SER A 44 -0.45 8.94 21.37
N GLY A 45 0.82 8.89 21.76
CA GLY A 45 1.71 7.80 21.41
C GLY A 45 1.19 6.45 21.89
N LYS A 46 0.64 6.39 23.11
CA LYS A 46 -0.08 5.20 23.61
C LYS A 46 -1.25 4.82 22.70
N GLY A 47 -2.07 5.79 22.28
CA GLY A 47 -3.20 5.52 21.38
C GLY A 47 -2.75 4.94 20.03
N PHE A 48 -1.61 5.40 19.50
CA PHE A 48 -1.01 4.80 18.31
C PHE A 48 -0.52 3.37 18.57
N LEU A 49 0.11 3.08 19.71
CA LEU A 49 0.54 1.71 20.06
C LEU A 49 -0.66 0.77 20.22
N ASP A 50 -1.74 1.23 20.85
CA ASP A 50 -2.99 0.45 20.96
C ASP A 50 -3.58 0.14 19.58
N PHE A 51 -3.58 1.13 18.68
CA PHE A 51 -4.01 0.95 17.29
C PHE A 51 -3.11 -0.03 16.53
N ALA A 52 -1.79 0.11 16.66
CA ALA A 52 -0.83 -0.79 16.03
C ALA A 52 -0.91 -2.23 16.58
N ASP A 53 -1.21 -2.40 17.87
CA ASP A 53 -1.43 -3.73 18.47
C ASP A 53 -2.70 -4.38 17.94
N TRP A 54 -3.77 -3.59 17.80
CA TRP A 54 -5.03 -4.07 17.24
C TRP A 54 -4.86 -4.60 15.82
N LEU A 55 -4.09 -3.93 14.94
CA LEU A 55 -3.85 -4.38 13.56
C LEU A 55 -3.22 -5.77 13.46
N VAL A 56 -2.45 -6.20 14.47
CA VAL A 56 -1.70 -7.47 14.45
C VAL A 56 -2.33 -8.57 15.32
N ARG A 57 -3.45 -8.28 16.00
CA ARG A 57 -4.07 -9.21 16.96
C ARG A 57 -5.59 -9.31 16.90
N GLY A 58 -6.27 -8.23 16.50
CA GLY A 58 -7.72 -8.12 16.63
C GLY A 58 -8.42 -7.49 15.44
N TRP A 59 -7.69 -7.11 14.40
CA TRP A 59 -8.30 -6.46 13.24
C TRP A 59 -8.94 -7.46 12.30
N ILE A 60 -10.27 -7.51 12.35
CA ILE A 60 -11.07 -8.20 11.35
C ILE A 60 -11.43 -7.17 10.25
N PRO A 61 -10.88 -7.27 9.03
CA PRO A 61 -11.13 -6.27 8.00
C PRO A 61 -12.59 -6.25 7.58
N THR A 62 -13.17 -5.05 7.57
CA THR A 62 -14.53 -4.78 7.09
C THR A 62 -14.52 -3.52 6.24
N GLU A 63 -15.58 -3.32 5.46
CA GLU A 63 -15.71 -2.17 4.58
C GLU A 63 -17.06 -1.48 4.68
N SER A 64 -17.02 -0.16 4.51
CA SER A 64 -18.21 0.62 4.21
C SER A 64 -18.61 0.46 2.73
N THR A 65 -19.78 0.98 2.37
CA THR A 65 -20.26 0.99 0.98
C THR A 65 -19.32 1.71 0.01
N ASN A 66 -18.41 2.56 0.52
CA ASN A 66 -17.43 3.30 -0.27
C ASN A 66 -16.18 2.47 -0.62
N GLY A 67 -15.91 1.37 0.09
CA GLY A 67 -14.79 0.46 -0.17
C GLY A 67 -13.41 1.10 0.01
N ARG A 68 -13.23 1.90 1.06
CA ARG A 68 -12.00 2.66 1.33
C ARG A 68 -11.49 2.50 2.76
N ASP A 69 -12.16 1.75 3.62
CA ASP A 69 -11.88 1.72 5.05
C ASP A 69 -10.54 1.03 5.33
N ILE A 70 -10.26 -0.13 4.72
CA ILE A 70 -8.98 -0.86 4.86
C ILE A 70 -7.83 0.04 4.43
N TYR A 71 -8.00 0.63 3.26
CA TYR A 71 -7.04 1.55 2.67
C TYR A 71 -6.75 2.73 3.61
N TYR A 72 -7.79 3.28 4.23
CA TYR A 72 -7.66 4.45 5.08
C TYR A 72 -7.00 4.13 6.42
N ILE A 73 -7.29 2.96 7.00
CA ILE A 73 -6.61 2.42 8.19
C ILE A 73 -5.10 2.35 7.96
N LEU A 74 -4.68 1.80 6.81
CA LEU A 74 -3.26 1.73 6.45
C LEU A 74 -2.65 3.12 6.23
N CYS A 75 -3.38 4.04 5.60
CA CYS A 75 -2.93 5.42 5.46
C CYS A 75 -2.66 6.06 6.83
N ILE A 76 -3.58 5.94 7.78
CA ILE A 76 -3.39 6.49 9.13
C ILE A 76 -2.12 5.96 9.79
N PHE A 77 -1.87 4.64 9.70
CA PHE A 77 -0.68 4.01 10.27
C PHE A 77 0.62 4.62 9.74
N TYR A 78 0.79 4.63 8.42
CA TYR A 78 2.01 5.16 7.79
C TYR A 78 2.12 6.68 7.93
N PHE A 79 1.00 7.41 7.97
CA PHE A 79 0.99 8.86 8.09
C PHE A 79 1.58 9.33 9.42
N VAL A 80 1.26 8.66 10.53
CA VAL A 80 1.85 8.96 11.84
C VAL A 80 3.35 8.67 11.85
N LEU A 81 3.78 7.52 11.32
CA LEU A 81 5.19 7.15 11.28
C LEU A 81 6.03 8.04 10.34
N ALA A 82 5.39 8.68 9.35
CA ALA A 82 6.02 9.64 8.47
C ALA A 82 6.24 11.02 9.13
N GLN A 83 5.64 11.30 10.30
CA GLN A 83 5.84 12.57 10.99
C GLN A 83 7.20 12.63 11.71
N GLU A 84 7.72 13.84 11.87
CA GLU A 84 8.87 14.08 12.75
C GLU A 84 8.53 13.69 14.20
N PRO A 85 9.47 13.07 14.95
CA PRO A 85 10.87 12.81 14.58
C PRO A 85 11.12 11.44 13.91
N LEU A 86 10.08 10.68 13.58
CA LEU A 86 10.18 9.30 13.09
C LEU A 86 10.43 9.22 11.58
N GLY A 87 9.79 10.08 10.79
CA GLY A 87 9.86 10.04 9.32
C GLY A 87 11.28 10.09 8.78
N VAL A 88 12.14 10.97 9.31
CA VAL A 88 13.55 11.10 8.90
C VAL A 88 14.43 9.91 9.30
N ARG A 89 13.93 9.00 10.14
CA ARG A 89 14.64 7.79 10.58
C ARG A 89 14.36 6.60 9.68
N GLN A 90 13.41 6.71 8.75
CA GLN A 90 13.13 5.68 7.77
C GLN A 90 14.13 5.75 6.60
N THR A 91 14.42 4.62 5.97
CA THR A 91 15.18 4.56 4.71
C THR A 91 14.45 5.38 3.65
N ALA A 92 15.14 6.36 3.05
CA ALA A 92 14.54 7.16 1.97
C ALA A 92 14.21 6.30 0.74
N ILE A 93 13.08 6.60 0.09
CA ILE A 93 12.61 5.91 -1.11
C ILE A 93 13.38 6.46 -2.33
N LEU A 94 14.61 5.99 -2.51
CA LEU A 94 15.52 6.42 -3.59
C LEU A 94 16.25 5.20 -4.17
N PRO A 95 16.51 5.15 -5.49
CA PRO A 95 17.19 4.01 -6.11
C PRO A 95 18.55 3.68 -5.48
N LYS A 96 19.30 4.70 -5.05
CA LYS A 96 20.58 4.53 -4.35
C LYS A 96 20.52 3.69 -3.07
N ASN A 97 19.32 3.44 -2.52
CA ASN A 97 19.13 2.64 -1.31
C ASN A 97 18.75 1.17 -1.60
N ILE A 98 18.59 0.79 -2.86
CA ILE A 98 18.32 -0.62 -3.21
C ILE A 98 19.54 -1.48 -2.83
N ASN A 99 19.29 -2.70 -2.35
CA ASN A 99 20.29 -3.65 -1.84
C ASN A 99 21.16 -3.13 -0.67
N LYS A 100 20.83 -1.98 -0.08
CA LYS A 100 21.49 -1.51 1.14
C LYS A 100 20.68 -1.93 2.37
N PRO A 101 21.33 -2.13 3.53
CA PRO A 101 20.61 -2.37 4.78
C PRO A 101 19.58 -1.27 5.04
N LEU A 102 18.39 -1.68 5.48
CA LEU A 102 17.37 -0.74 5.92
C LEU A 102 17.76 -0.10 7.27
N THR A 103 17.26 1.10 7.54
CA THR A 103 17.32 1.63 8.90
C THR A 103 16.50 0.74 9.85
N PRO A 104 16.79 0.73 11.16
CA PRO A 104 16.04 -0.10 12.11
C PRO A 104 14.52 0.09 12.05
N LEU A 105 14.04 1.33 11.87
CA LEU A 105 12.61 1.61 11.76
C LEU A 105 12.00 1.07 10.44
N SER A 106 12.73 1.15 9.33
CA SER A 106 12.25 0.60 8.05
C SER A 106 12.31 -0.93 8.01
N ASP A 107 13.31 -1.55 8.62
CA ASP A 107 13.34 -3.00 8.82
C ASP A 107 12.16 -3.46 9.68
N TRP A 108 11.91 -2.76 10.79
CA TRP A 108 10.74 -3.00 11.63
C TRP A 108 9.42 -2.88 10.86
N LEU A 109 9.27 -1.86 10.01
CA LEU A 109 8.08 -1.69 9.17
C LEU A 109 7.83 -2.89 8.24
N VAL A 110 8.89 -3.46 7.65
CA VAL A 110 8.79 -4.68 6.84
C VAL A 110 8.30 -5.86 7.69
N ARG A 111 8.88 -6.06 8.87
CA ARG A 111 8.47 -7.14 9.79
C ARG A 111 7.06 -6.92 10.34
N TYR A 112 6.67 -5.67 10.61
CA TYR A 112 5.34 -5.30 11.06
C TYR A 112 4.29 -5.59 9.97
N ALA A 113 4.54 -5.20 8.72
CA ALA A 113 3.66 -5.52 7.59
C ALA A 113 3.49 -7.04 7.40
N LYS A 114 4.58 -7.82 7.52
CA LYS A 114 4.51 -9.30 7.52
C LYS A 114 3.71 -9.84 8.70
N THR A 115 3.81 -9.21 9.87
CA THR A 115 3.05 -9.61 11.06
C THR A 115 1.56 -9.39 10.87
N ILE A 116 1.14 -8.26 10.27
CA ILE A 116 -0.25 -8.05 9.83
C ILE A 116 -0.65 -9.17 8.86
N GLY A 117 0.14 -9.42 7.82
CA GLY A 117 -0.17 -10.46 6.83
C GLY A 117 -0.34 -11.85 7.43
N ASN A 118 0.49 -12.23 8.41
CA ASN A 118 0.39 -13.50 9.13
C ASN A 118 -0.88 -13.58 9.98
N TYR A 119 -1.27 -12.48 10.62
CA TYR A 119 -2.53 -12.40 11.36
C TYR A 119 -3.75 -12.50 10.42
N MET A 120 -3.68 -11.88 9.23
CA MET A 120 -4.71 -11.98 8.18
C MET A 120 -4.84 -13.37 7.55
N ASP A 121 -3.90 -14.27 7.86
CA ASP A 121 -3.97 -15.69 7.49
C ASP A 121 -4.52 -16.58 8.62
N GLN A 122 -4.95 -15.98 9.75
CA GLN A 122 -5.60 -16.71 10.82
C GLN A 122 -7.13 -16.70 10.67
N PRO A 123 -7.85 -17.74 11.12
CA PRO A 123 -9.31 -17.79 11.05
C PRO A 123 -10.00 -16.60 11.74
N GLU A 124 -9.38 -16.03 12.77
CA GLU A 124 -9.90 -14.89 13.52
C GLU A 124 -9.99 -13.61 12.67
N SER A 125 -9.26 -13.52 11.56
CA SER A 125 -9.29 -12.38 10.64
C SER A 125 -10.54 -12.35 9.75
N TRP A 126 -11.41 -13.37 9.80
CA TRP A 126 -12.53 -13.49 8.88
C TRP A 126 -13.80 -14.01 9.56
N ASN A 127 -14.93 -13.41 9.23
CA ASN A 127 -16.24 -13.83 9.71
C ASN A 127 -17.37 -13.37 8.77
N GLU A 128 -18.61 -13.77 9.08
CA GLU A 128 -19.79 -13.41 8.26
C GLU A 128 -20.04 -11.89 8.21
N THR A 129 -19.70 -11.16 9.28
CA THR A 129 -19.79 -9.69 9.28
C THR A 129 -18.87 -9.08 8.24
N SER A 130 -17.66 -9.61 8.11
CA SER A 130 -16.67 -9.19 7.10
C SER A 130 -17.22 -9.47 5.71
N LEU A 131 -17.61 -10.71 5.43
CA LEU A 131 -18.21 -11.10 4.14
C LEU A 131 -19.41 -10.22 3.77
N THR A 132 -20.31 -9.97 4.72
CA THR A 132 -21.48 -9.11 4.51
C THR A 132 -21.06 -7.68 4.18
N SER A 133 -20.06 -7.13 4.87
CA SER A 133 -19.54 -5.79 4.59
C SER A 133 -18.99 -5.67 3.15
N TYR A 134 -18.26 -6.67 2.67
CA TYR A 134 -17.73 -6.69 1.30
C TYR A 134 -18.81 -6.90 0.24
N ARG A 135 -19.82 -7.72 0.51
CA ARG A 135 -21.00 -7.86 -0.37
C ARG A 135 -21.75 -6.53 -0.53
N ASN A 136 -21.78 -5.73 0.53
CA ASN A 136 -22.43 -4.41 0.55
C ASN A 136 -21.54 -3.28 0.01
N SER A 137 -20.28 -3.57 -0.36
CA SER A 137 -19.34 -2.62 -0.94
C SER A 137 -19.18 -2.89 -2.44
N PRO A 138 -19.91 -2.18 -3.33
CA PRO A 138 -19.99 -2.55 -4.75
C PRO A 138 -18.63 -2.59 -5.47
N MET A 139 -17.67 -1.79 -5.01
CA MET A 139 -16.30 -1.73 -5.57
C MET A 139 -15.56 -3.07 -5.46
N PHE A 140 -15.84 -3.88 -4.44
CA PHE A 140 -15.20 -5.18 -4.25
C PHE A 140 -15.73 -6.26 -5.21
N ARG A 141 -16.89 -6.02 -5.84
CA ARG A 141 -17.49 -6.90 -6.86
C ARG A 141 -17.53 -8.37 -6.43
N VAL A 142 -17.88 -8.64 -5.16
CA VAL A 142 -17.87 -10.00 -4.58
C VAL A 142 -18.74 -10.98 -5.38
N PHE A 143 -19.75 -10.49 -6.09
CA PHE A 143 -20.60 -11.30 -6.98
C PHE A 143 -19.85 -11.97 -8.14
N GLU A 144 -18.68 -11.48 -8.54
CA GLU A 144 -17.82 -12.09 -9.56
C GLU A 144 -16.88 -13.18 -9.03
N ALA A 145 -16.70 -13.24 -7.71
CA ALA A 145 -15.75 -14.14 -7.09
C ALA A 145 -16.33 -15.55 -6.89
N GLU A 146 -15.46 -16.54 -6.72
CA GLU A 146 -15.80 -17.93 -6.39
C GLU A 146 -16.69 -18.07 -5.14
N ASP A 147 -17.14 -19.28 -4.84
CA ASP A 147 -17.99 -19.53 -3.66
C ASP A 147 -17.33 -19.01 -2.36
N PRO A 148 -17.98 -18.08 -1.63
CA PRO A 148 -17.44 -17.53 -0.39
C PRO A 148 -17.16 -18.56 0.72
N SER A 149 -17.75 -19.75 0.65
CA SER A 149 -17.45 -20.85 1.57
C SER A 149 -15.99 -21.33 1.48
N ASN A 150 -15.30 -21.01 0.38
CA ASN A 150 -13.86 -21.27 0.19
C ASN A 150 -12.97 -20.34 1.04
N TRP A 151 -13.49 -19.25 1.60
CA TRP A 151 -12.71 -18.28 2.37
C TRP A 151 -12.90 -18.52 3.87
N LYS A 152 -11.80 -18.86 4.54
CA LYS A 152 -11.70 -19.06 5.99
C LYS A 152 -10.84 -18.00 6.68
N THR A 153 -10.09 -17.20 5.91
CA THR A 153 -9.21 -16.13 6.38
C THR A 153 -9.38 -14.91 5.49
N PHE A 154 -8.98 -13.73 5.97
CA PHE A 154 -9.04 -12.52 5.16
C PHE A 154 -8.15 -12.63 3.92
N ASN A 155 -6.95 -13.21 4.05
CA ASN A 155 -6.05 -13.41 2.91
C ASN A 155 -6.72 -14.25 1.81
N GLN A 156 -7.45 -15.32 2.16
CA GLN A 156 -8.17 -16.15 1.19
C GLN A 156 -9.23 -15.36 0.41
N PHE A 157 -9.94 -14.46 1.08
CA PHE A 157 -10.85 -13.52 0.42
C PHE A 157 -10.10 -12.49 -0.44
N PHE A 158 -9.02 -11.90 0.09
CA PHE A 158 -8.28 -10.85 -0.59
C PHE A 158 -7.70 -11.33 -1.94
N HIS A 159 -7.22 -12.58 -1.98
CA HIS A 159 -6.76 -13.25 -3.19
C HIS A 159 -7.83 -14.16 -3.84
N ARG A 160 -9.13 -13.90 -3.64
CA ARG A 160 -10.25 -14.68 -4.22
C ARG A 160 -10.06 -15.03 -5.70
N LYS A 161 -10.55 -16.19 -6.16
CA LYS A 161 -10.69 -16.47 -7.61
C LYS A 161 -11.92 -15.80 -8.18
N LEU A 162 -11.90 -15.52 -9.48
CA LEU A 162 -13.09 -15.18 -10.23
C LEU A 162 -13.85 -16.46 -10.62
N LYS A 163 -15.18 -16.37 -10.74
CA LYS A 163 -16.02 -17.43 -11.31
C LYS A 163 -15.67 -17.69 -12.77
N GLU A 164 -15.58 -16.61 -13.53
CA GLU A 164 -15.22 -16.59 -14.94
C GLU A 164 -13.92 -15.80 -15.11
N PRO A 165 -12.95 -16.28 -15.91
CA PRO A 165 -11.76 -15.51 -16.23
C PRO A 165 -12.11 -14.23 -17.00
N ARG A 166 -11.24 -13.22 -16.92
CA ARG A 166 -11.34 -12.05 -17.81
C ARG A 166 -11.05 -12.50 -19.25
N GLU A 167 -11.82 -11.98 -20.20
CA GLU A 167 -11.56 -12.22 -21.63
C GLU A 167 -10.23 -11.56 -22.03
N ILE A 168 -9.41 -12.32 -22.76
CA ILE A 168 -8.12 -11.84 -23.28
C ILE A 168 -8.36 -11.38 -24.71
N ASP A 169 -8.07 -10.11 -24.99
CA ASP A 169 -8.16 -9.57 -26.34
C ASP A 169 -7.05 -10.17 -27.22
N SER A 170 -7.43 -10.60 -28.43
CA SER A 170 -6.52 -11.06 -29.47
C SER A 170 -5.43 -12.04 -28.98
N PRO A 171 -5.81 -13.19 -28.38
CA PRO A 171 -4.89 -14.10 -27.69
C PRO A 171 -3.82 -14.73 -28.60
N ASP A 172 -4.06 -14.74 -29.92
CA ASP A 172 -3.16 -15.28 -30.93
C ASP A 172 -2.35 -14.18 -31.67
N ASP A 173 -2.44 -12.91 -31.26
CA ASP A 173 -1.69 -11.79 -31.85
C ASP A 173 -0.57 -11.30 -30.91
N ASP A 174 0.64 -11.78 -31.14
CA ASP A 174 1.85 -11.43 -30.36
C ASP A 174 2.23 -9.94 -30.41
N ARG A 175 1.52 -9.11 -31.19
CA ARG A 175 1.71 -7.65 -31.23
C ARG A 175 0.90 -6.93 -30.15
N ILE A 176 -0.03 -7.63 -29.50
CA ILE A 176 -0.93 -7.08 -28.48
C ILE A 176 -0.43 -7.47 -27.10
N VAL A 177 -0.25 -6.46 -26.24
CA VAL A 177 0.06 -6.63 -24.81
C VAL A 177 -1.19 -6.31 -24.01
N THR A 178 -1.63 -7.25 -23.17
CA THR A 178 -2.83 -7.07 -22.35
C THR A 178 -2.50 -6.63 -20.93
N PHE A 179 -3.48 -6.08 -20.21
CA PHE A 179 -3.27 -5.72 -18.80
C PHE A 179 -3.16 -6.98 -17.94
N PRO A 180 -2.11 -7.12 -17.10
CA PRO A 180 -1.90 -8.32 -16.30
C PRO A 180 -2.83 -8.43 -15.09
N ALA A 181 -3.55 -7.36 -14.72
CA ALA A 181 -4.42 -7.33 -13.55
C ALA A 181 -5.51 -6.26 -13.67
N ASP A 182 -6.64 -6.50 -12.99
CA ASP A 182 -7.62 -5.48 -12.67
C ASP A 182 -6.89 -4.37 -11.88
N SER A 183 -6.76 -3.19 -12.47
CA SER A 183 -5.90 -2.13 -11.94
C SER A 183 -6.28 -0.77 -12.51
N THR A 184 -5.69 0.28 -11.95
CA THR A 184 -5.74 1.63 -12.54
C THR A 184 -4.42 1.93 -13.23
N PHE A 185 -4.48 2.20 -14.54
CA PHE A 185 -3.34 2.65 -15.32
C PHE A 185 -2.91 4.07 -14.91
N ALA A 186 -1.64 4.23 -14.54
CA ALA A 186 -1.06 5.47 -14.07
C ALA A 186 -0.17 6.15 -15.12
N GLY A 187 0.33 5.41 -16.11
CA GLY A 187 1.06 5.99 -17.24
C GLY A 187 1.99 5.01 -17.96
N ALA A 188 2.48 5.45 -19.11
CA ALA A 188 3.54 4.80 -19.87
C ALA A 188 4.66 5.83 -20.12
N PHE A 189 5.90 5.39 -19.99
CA PHE A 189 7.07 6.25 -19.97
C PHE A 189 8.18 5.61 -20.80
N SER A 190 8.79 6.37 -21.70
CA SER A 190 9.96 5.92 -22.45
C SER A 190 11.13 5.70 -21.50
N ILE A 191 11.83 4.59 -21.67
CA ILE A 191 13.09 4.30 -20.98
C ILE A 191 14.19 4.97 -21.79
N THR A 192 14.81 6.00 -21.23
CA THR A 192 15.89 6.78 -21.85
C THR A 192 17.19 6.65 -21.07
N ASP A 193 18.31 7.13 -21.62
CA ASP A 193 19.60 7.19 -20.89
C ASP A 193 19.54 8.06 -19.61
N ASP A 194 18.56 8.98 -19.52
CA ASP A 194 18.30 9.81 -18.33
C ASP A 194 17.37 9.12 -17.30
N SER A 195 16.83 7.94 -17.62
CA SER A 195 16.03 7.15 -16.68
C SER A 195 16.96 6.56 -15.62
N GLU A 196 16.68 6.78 -14.33
CA GLU A 196 17.50 6.27 -13.24
C GLU A 196 17.55 4.72 -13.28
N GLN A 197 18.60 4.17 -13.87
CA GLN A 197 18.97 2.75 -13.75
C GLN A 197 20.17 2.64 -12.78
N GLU A 198 19.91 2.24 -11.54
CA GLU A 198 20.90 1.50 -10.78
C GLU A 198 20.39 0.07 -10.62
N VAL A 199 20.95 -0.84 -11.43
CA VAL A 199 20.68 -2.28 -11.30
C VAL A 199 21.42 -2.79 -10.06
N PRO A 200 20.72 -3.30 -9.05
CA PRO A 200 21.35 -3.67 -7.80
C PRO A 200 22.16 -4.98 -7.93
N GLY A 201 23.50 -4.89 -7.86
CA GLY A 201 24.39 -6.02 -7.58
C GLY A 201 25.43 -6.35 -8.66
N SER A 202 26.62 -5.73 -8.58
CA SER A 202 27.84 -6.26 -9.19
C SER A 202 28.33 -7.45 -8.35
N SER A 203 28.44 -8.66 -8.91
CA SER A 203 29.69 -8.98 -9.59
C SER A 203 29.56 -9.96 -10.76
N GLU A 204 28.41 -10.58 -11.02
CA GLU A 204 28.31 -11.60 -12.10
C GLU A 204 26.88 -11.93 -12.56
N LYS A 205 25.85 -11.20 -12.11
CA LYS A 205 24.46 -11.40 -12.56
C LYS A 205 24.16 -10.46 -13.73
N ILE A 206 23.66 -11.01 -14.84
CA ILE A 206 23.21 -10.29 -16.03
C ILE A 206 22.31 -9.12 -15.62
N THR A 207 22.70 -7.90 -15.96
CA THR A 207 21.84 -6.74 -15.80
C THR A 207 20.85 -6.70 -16.96
N TYR A 208 19.56 -6.91 -16.69
CA TYR A 208 18.50 -6.81 -17.71
C TYR A 208 18.27 -5.37 -18.20
N GLY A 209 18.94 -4.38 -17.61
CA GLY A 209 18.81 -2.96 -17.96
C GLY A 209 18.97 -2.67 -19.45
N GLU A 210 19.99 -3.26 -20.09
CA GLU A 210 20.24 -3.11 -21.54
C GLU A 210 19.12 -3.73 -22.40
N LEU A 211 18.46 -4.79 -21.92
CA LEU A 211 17.34 -5.41 -22.65
C LEU A 211 16.09 -4.53 -22.69
N PHE A 212 15.99 -3.57 -21.77
CA PHE A 212 14.88 -2.63 -21.70
C PHE A 212 15.23 -1.23 -22.22
N LYS A 213 16.46 -1.04 -22.72
CA LYS A 213 16.89 0.24 -23.30
C LYS A 213 15.97 0.64 -24.46
N ASP A 214 15.61 1.92 -24.52
CA ASP A 214 14.69 2.49 -25.50
C ASP A 214 13.28 1.88 -25.49
N GLY A 215 12.96 1.08 -24.46
CA GLY A 215 11.66 0.47 -24.26
C GLY A 215 10.63 1.41 -23.63
N VAL A 216 9.48 0.84 -23.26
CA VAL A 216 8.41 1.55 -22.57
C VAL A 216 8.14 0.88 -21.23
N TRP A 217 8.21 1.68 -20.16
CA TRP A 217 7.79 1.27 -18.83
C TRP A 217 6.35 1.69 -18.57
N THR A 218 5.51 0.76 -18.11
CA THR A 218 4.11 1.03 -17.75
C THR A 218 3.91 0.95 -16.25
N HIS A 219 3.17 1.90 -15.69
CA HIS A 219 2.75 1.90 -14.29
C HIS A 219 1.26 1.61 -14.18
N SER A 220 0.91 0.59 -13.42
CA SER A 220 -0.45 0.32 -12.96
C SER A 220 -0.42 0.02 -11.48
N PHE A 221 -1.46 0.43 -10.75
CA PHE A 221 -1.60 0.14 -9.32
C PHE A 221 -2.91 -0.58 -9.04
N LEU A 222 -2.88 -1.48 -8.06
CA LEU A 222 -4.03 -2.19 -7.54
C LEU A 222 -4.49 -1.49 -6.27
N ASN A 223 -5.77 -1.15 -6.21
CA ASN A 223 -6.45 -0.68 -5.01
C ASN A 223 -6.95 -1.88 -4.19
N THR A 224 -7.32 -1.67 -2.92
CA THR A 224 -7.72 -2.75 -2.00
C THR A 224 -8.96 -3.53 -2.41
N PHE A 225 -9.78 -2.98 -3.31
CA PHE A 225 -10.98 -3.63 -3.83
C PHE A 225 -10.76 -4.43 -5.12
N ASP A 226 -9.60 -4.27 -5.76
CA ASP A 226 -9.30 -4.92 -7.03
C ASP A 226 -9.16 -6.45 -6.84
N TYR A 227 -9.05 -7.15 -7.96
CA TYR A 227 -8.72 -8.57 -7.98
C TYR A 227 -7.20 -8.75 -7.86
N HIS A 228 -6.74 -9.24 -6.70
CA HIS A 228 -5.32 -9.32 -6.35
C HIS A 228 -4.62 -10.60 -6.85
N ARG A 229 -4.90 -11.04 -8.08
CA ARG A 229 -4.06 -12.01 -8.78
C ARG A 229 -3.59 -11.40 -10.10
N GLN A 230 -2.30 -11.55 -10.37
CA GLN A 230 -1.69 -11.08 -11.60
C GLN A 230 -1.54 -12.24 -12.58
N HIS A 231 -1.75 -11.95 -13.85
CA HIS A 231 -1.66 -12.87 -14.98
C HIS A 231 -0.55 -12.39 -15.92
N ALA A 232 -0.06 -13.28 -16.81
CA ALA A 232 0.91 -12.89 -17.81
C ALA A 232 0.27 -11.97 -18.86
N ALA A 233 0.92 -10.84 -19.17
CA ALA A 233 0.43 -9.88 -20.17
C ALA A 233 0.62 -10.36 -21.62
N VAL A 234 1.54 -11.32 -21.82
CA VAL A 234 1.90 -11.95 -23.10
C VAL A 234 2.31 -13.40 -22.88
N SER A 235 2.27 -14.21 -23.94
CA SER A 235 2.87 -15.55 -23.95
C SER A 235 4.40 -15.47 -23.86
N GLY A 236 5.01 -16.41 -23.15
CA GLY A 236 6.47 -16.44 -23.01
C GLY A 236 6.99 -17.55 -22.10
N LYS A 237 8.30 -17.55 -21.89
CA LYS A 237 9.00 -18.44 -20.96
C LYS A 237 9.58 -17.62 -19.82
N VAL A 238 9.36 -18.09 -18.59
CA VAL A 238 9.98 -17.50 -17.41
C VAL A 238 11.48 -17.83 -17.42
N GLU A 239 12.32 -16.83 -17.63
CA GLU A 239 13.78 -16.98 -17.63
C GLU A 239 14.39 -16.80 -16.24
N VAL A 240 13.89 -15.85 -15.45
CA VAL A 240 14.38 -15.54 -14.09
C VAL A 240 13.23 -15.21 -13.16
N ILE A 241 13.35 -15.71 -11.93
CA ILE A 241 12.57 -15.28 -10.77
C ILE A 241 13.59 -14.88 -9.71
N ASP A 242 13.54 -13.63 -9.25
CA ASP A 242 14.41 -13.13 -8.17
C ASP A 242 13.56 -12.38 -7.13
N VAL A 243 14.07 -12.30 -5.90
CA VAL A 243 13.45 -11.55 -4.82
C VAL A 243 14.37 -10.40 -4.47
N ILE A 244 13.91 -9.17 -4.70
CA ILE A 244 14.63 -7.95 -4.33
C ILE A 244 14.08 -7.46 -3.00
N PRO A 245 14.84 -7.57 -1.88
CA PRO A 245 14.40 -7.04 -0.60
C PRO A 245 14.28 -5.51 -0.67
N GLY A 246 13.22 -4.96 -0.07
CA GLY A 246 12.96 -3.53 -0.05
C GLY A 246 12.23 -3.08 1.21
N ALA A 247 12.13 -1.77 1.38
CA ALA A 247 11.35 -1.17 2.46
C ALA A 247 9.84 -1.35 2.22
N ALA A 248 9.06 -1.44 3.30
CA ALA A 248 7.61 -1.29 3.26
C ALA A 248 7.26 0.18 3.56
N TYR A 249 6.57 0.84 2.63
CA TYR A 249 6.24 2.26 2.76
C TYR A 249 4.93 2.60 2.05
N LEU A 250 4.33 3.71 2.48
CA LEU A 250 3.19 4.34 1.82
C LEU A 250 3.37 5.85 1.92
N GLU A 251 3.66 6.52 0.80
CA GLU A 251 3.71 7.98 0.75
C GLU A 251 2.29 8.55 0.77
N ILE A 252 2.00 9.43 1.73
CA ILE A 252 0.65 9.93 1.97
C ILE A 252 0.63 11.45 1.88
N LEU A 253 -0.37 11.95 1.16
CA LEU A 253 -0.72 13.35 1.01
C LEU A 253 -1.94 13.66 1.87
N VAL A 254 -1.95 14.83 2.47
CA VAL A 254 -3.16 15.42 3.06
C VAL A 254 -3.88 16.18 1.96
N MET A 255 -5.14 15.84 1.75
CA MET A 255 -6.03 16.45 0.78
C MET A 255 -7.20 17.09 1.52
N THR A 256 -7.82 18.11 0.93
CA THR A 256 -9.01 18.76 1.49
C THR A 256 -10.22 18.46 0.61
N ASP A 257 -11.30 17.96 1.20
CA ASP A 257 -12.57 17.80 0.49
C ASP A 257 -13.36 19.11 0.50
N GLU A 258 -13.13 19.95 -0.50
CA GLU A 258 -13.83 21.23 -0.67
C GLU A 258 -15.35 21.05 -0.82
N LYS A 259 -15.82 19.87 -1.25
CA LYS A 259 -17.25 19.59 -1.47
C LYS A 259 -17.95 19.08 -0.21
N ALA A 260 -17.21 18.48 0.72
CA ALA A 260 -17.71 17.96 1.98
C ALA A 260 -17.43 18.89 3.17
N GLY A 261 -17.46 20.21 2.96
CA GLY A 261 -17.29 21.19 4.04
C GLY A 261 -15.84 21.49 4.43
N GLY A 262 -14.87 21.07 3.62
CA GLY A 262 -13.45 21.44 3.78
C GLY A 262 -12.67 20.56 4.75
N HIS A 263 -13.15 19.36 5.06
CA HIS A 263 -12.43 18.43 5.94
C HIS A 263 -11.21 17.80 5.24
N ASN A 264 -10.13 17.60 5.99
CA ASN A 264 -8.93 16.97 5.49
C ASN A 264 -9.05 15.44 5.51
N TYR A 265 -8.48 14.79 4.50
CA TYR A 265 -8.41 13.34 4.38
C TYR A 265 -7.05 12.88 3.86
N LEU A 266 -6.72 11.62 4.13
CA LEU A 266 -5.49 10.99 3.67
C LEU A 266 -5.65 10.34 2.30
N SER A 267 -4.67 10.56 1.43
CA SER A 267 -4.58 9.92 0.12
C SER A 267 -3.12 9.56 -0.19
N PRO A 268 -2.81 8.33 -0.62
CA PRO A 268 -1.49 7.94 -1.05
C PRO A 268 -1.13 8.66 -2.33
N ARG A 269 0.16 8.93 -2.45
CA ARG A 269 0.75 9.50 -3.65
C ARG A 269 0.82 8.42 -4.73
N ARG A 270 -0.02 8.56 -5.75
CA ARG A 270 -0.12 7.60 -6.86
C ARG A 270 0.65 8.03 -8.12
N ARG A 271 1.09 9.29 -8.19
CA ARG A 271 1.83 9.82 -9.33
C ARG A 271 3.33 9.75 -9.10
N ILE A 272 4.01 9.12 -10.05
CA ILE A 272 5.45 9.26 -10.24
C ILE A 272 5.63 10.61 -10.91
N SER A 273 6.05 11.60 -10.13
CA SER A 273 6.42 12.90 -10.66
C SER A 273 7.71 13.32 -9.97
N PRO A 274 8.82 13.46 -10.71
CA PRO A 274 10.12 13.79 -10.13
C PRO A 274 10.22 15.23 -9.62
N ASN A 275 9.21 16.09 -9.86
CA ASN A 275 9.25 17.49 -9.47
C ASN A 275 7.93 17.95 -8.83
N ILE A 276 7.90 18.04 -7.49
CA ILE A 276 7.10 19.05 -6.79
C ILE A 276 8.01 19.69 -5.74
N LYS A 277 8.65 20.81 -6.10
CA LYS A 277 8.97 21.83 -5.10
C LYS A 277 7.68 22.17 -4.40
N LYS A 278 7.68 22.23 -3.06
CA LYS A 278 6.56 22.71 -2.22
C LYS A 278 5.80 23.83 -2.94
N GLN A 279 4.64 23.52 -3.50
CA GLN A 279 3.69 24.53 -3.96
C GLN A 279 2.40 24.32 -3.17
N GLY A 280 2.16 25.27 -2.27
CA GLY A 280 0.80 25.55 -1.83
C GLY A 280 -0.01 26.13 -2.99
N ALA A 281 -1.32 26.14 -2.77
CA ALA A 281 -2.38 26.75 -3.57
C ALA A 281 -2.83 25.99 -4.83
N CYS A 282 -4.02 25.38 -4.66
CA CYS A 282 -5.17 25.43 -5.56
C CYS A 282 -4.98 24.96 -7.01
N TRP A 283 -5.53 23.79 -7.35
CA TRP A 283 -5.91 23.49 -8.73
C TRP A 283 -7.17 22.62 -8.79
N SER A 284 -8.21 23.17 -9.41
CA SER A 284 -9.51 22.52 -9.68
C SER A 284 -9.43 21.58 -10.89
N PRO A 285 -10.12 20.42 -10.88
CA PRO A 285 -10.14 19.51 -12.01
C PRO A 285 -11.04 20.06 -13.14
N HIS A 286 -10.49 20.21 -14.34
CA HIS A 286 -11.30 20.41 -15.54
C HIS A 286 -12.14 19.16 -15.85
N PRO A 287 -13.39 19.34 -16.34
CA PRO A 287 -14.31 18.25 -16.57
C PRO A 287 -13.90 17.42 -17.80
N ARG A 288 -14.08 16.10 -17.68
CA ARG A 288 -14.01 15.18 -18.84
C ARG A 288 -15.06 15.61 -19.86
N ARG A 289 -14.62 15.90 -21.08
CA ARG A 289 -15.50 16.03 -22.25
C ARG A 289 -15.94 14.63 -22.71
N PRO A 290 -17.15 14.53 -23.32
CA PRO A 290 -17.98 13.34 -23.37
C PRO A 290 -17.34 12.13 -24.05
#